data_AF-A0A7X8ARL2-F1
#
_entry.id   AF-A0A7X8ARL2-F1
#
_cell.length_a   1.000
_cell.length_b   1.000
_cell.length_c   1.000
_cell.angle_alpha   90.00
_cell.angle_beta   90.00
_cell.angle_gamma   90.00
#
_symmetry.space_group_name_H-M   'P 1'
#
loop_
_entity.id
_entity.type
_entity.pdbx_description
1 polymer ?
#
loop_
_entity_poly.entity_id
_entity_poly.type
_entity_poly.pdbx_seq_one_letter_code
_entity_poly.pdbx_strand_id
1 'polypeptide(L)'
;MHGSPKSPFDNKAIWDKYDYLELGIIGEPYFDVNFNEVLYLTDTGCRWDGWKVSVRDKMSQQDSWIKKGWIFHSTNDVINALNAENLSEKMMITFHPQRWNDNPILWLKEYFFQSAKNIAKYFLIQYRKWKSEYSVF
;
A
#
# COMPACT_ATOMS: atom_id res chain seq x y z
N MET A 1 -1.47 -3.27 5.34
CA MET A 1 -1.61 -4.69 5.74
C MET A 1 -0.27 -5.41 5.76
N HIS A 2 0.30 -5.65 6.94
CA HIS A 2 1.56 -6.40 7.08
C HIS A 2 1.30 -7.91 7.06
N GLY A 3 2.25 -8.70 6.54
CA GLY A 3 2.14 -10.16 6.45
C GLY A 3 2.69 -10.75 5.15
N SER A 4 2.97 -12.05 5.13
CA SER A 4 3.50 -12.73 3.94
C SER A 4 2.47 -12.73 2.81
N PRO A 5 2.76 -12.21 1.60
CA PRO A 5 1.79 -12.14 0.49
C PRO A 5 1.17 -13.47 0.07
N LYS A 6 1.84 -14.59 0.40
CA LYS A 6 1.42 -15.95 0.08
C LYS A 6 0.72 -16.67 1.25
N SER A 7 0.80 -16.12 2.46
CA SER A 7 0.12 -16.70 3.62
C SER A 7 -1.41 -16.61 3.43
N PRO A 8 -2.21 -17.50 4.02
CA PRO A 8 -3.64 -17.28 4.16
C PRO A 8 -3.97 -16.33 5.33
N PHE A 9 -3.05 -16.14 6.28
CA PHE A 9 -3.29 -15.39 7.51
C PHE A 9 -3.10 -13.88 7.29
N ASP A 10 -4.05 -13.09 7.80
CA ASP A 10 -3.95 -11.65 7.96
C ASP A 10 -3.52 -11.33 9.40
N ASN A 11 -2.53 -10.45 9.56
CA ASN A 11 -2.06 -10.06 10.89
C ASN A 11 -3.15 -9.37 11.71
N LYS A 12 -4.15 -8.76 11.06
CA LYS A 12 -5.30 -8.15 11.73
C LYS A 12 -6.18 -9.15 12.48
N ALA A 13 -6.11 -10.43 12.12
CA ALA A 13 -6.88 -11.48 12.79
C ALA A 13 -6.46 -11.70 14.26
N ILE A 14 -5.32 -11.14 14.70
CA ILE A 14 -4.97 -11.13 16.13
C ILE A 14 -6.03 -10.41 16.97
N TRP A 15 -6.67 -9.40 16.39
CA TRP A 15 -7.70 -8.60 17.04
C TRP A 15 -9.06 -9.30 17.09
N ASP A 16 -9.24 -10.42 16.39
CA ASP A 16 -10.40 -11.30 16.59
C ASP A 16 -10.31 -12.05 17.94
N LYS A 17 -9.11 -12.11 18.53
CA LYS A 17 -8.83 -12.81 19.80
C LYS A 17 -8.61 -11.84 20.98
N TYR A 18 -8.07 -10.66 20.73
CA TYR A 18 -7.74 -9.68 21.76
C TYR A 18 -8.35 -8.34 21.41
N ASP A 19 -8.90 -7.64 22.42
CA ASP A 19 -9.27 -6.24 22.28
C ASP A 19 -8.04 -5.36 22.52
N TYR A 20 -7.61 -4.62 21.50
CA TYR A 20 -6.48 -3.71 21.62
C TYR A 20 -6.76 -2.55 22.59
N LEU A 21 -8.02 -2.15 22.79
CA LEU A 21 -8.41 -1.12 23.75
C LEU A 21 -8.18 -1.59 25.18
N GLU A 22 -8.48 -2.86 25.49
CA GLU A 22 -8.20 -3.46 26.81
C GLU A 22 -6.69 -3.55 27.10
N LEU A 23 -5.86 -3.60 26.05
CA LEU A 23 -4.40 -3.57 26.15
C LEU A 23 -3.83 -2.15 26.29
N GLY A 24 -4.68 -1.12 26.35
CA GLY A 24 -4.27 0.29 26.44
C GLY A 24 -3.81 0.88 25.10
N ILE A 25 -4.05 0.20 23.98
CA ILE A 25 -3.79 0.74 22.64
C ILE A 25 -5.00 1.59 22.25
N ILE A 26 -4.77 2.87 21.95
CA ILE A 26 -5.85 3.84 21.70
C ILE A 26 -6.50 3.72 20.31
N GLY A 27 -5.92 2.93 19.43
CA GLY A 27 -6.45 2.70 18.09
C GLY A 27 -5.54 1.84 17.22
N GLU A 28 -6.15 1.11 16.30
CA GLU A 28 -5.51 0.35 15.25
C GLU A 28 -5.72 1.07 13.91
N PRO A 29 -4.66 1.58 13.26
CA PRO A 29 -4.78 2.40 12.05
C PRO A 29 -5.62 1.80 10.91
N TYR A 30 -5.68 0.46 10.78
CA TYR A 30 -6.50 -0.16 9.74
C TYR A 30 -7.99 -0.31 10.11
N PHE A 31 -8.36 -0.14 11.37
CA PHE A 31 -9.74 -0.26 11.85
C PHE A 31 -10.34 1.09 12.20
N ASP A 32 -9.57 1.97 12.85
CA ASP A 32 -10.10 3.20 13.43
C ASP A 32 -9.94 4.43 12.52
N VAL A 33 -9.24 4.30 11.38
CA VAL A 33 -9.09 5.38 10.40
C VAL A 33 -10.22 5.33 9.36
N ASN A 34 -10.96 6.42 9.22
CA ASN A 34 -11.94 6.59 8.16
C ASN A 34 -11.25 6.91 6.81
N PHE A 35 -10.92 5.89 6.02
CA PHE A 35 -10.31 6.04 4.70
C PHE A 35 -11.20 6.71 3.64
N ASN A 36 -12.47 7.00 3.93
CA ASN A 36 -13.27 7.88 3.06
C ASN A 36 -12.86 9.35 3.17
N GLU A 37 -12.24 9.74 4.28
CA GLU A 37 -11.73 11.08 4.53
C GLU A 37 -10.20 11.18 4.46
N VAL A 38 -9.49 10.05 4.58
CA VAL A 38 -8.03 10.00 4.61
C VAL A 38 -7.47 9.39 3.33
N LEU A 39 -6.56 10.10 2.67
CA LEU A 39 -5.79 9.56 1.56
C LEU A 39 -4.65 8.67 2.12
N TYR A 40 -4.65 7.39 1.73
CA TYR A 40 -3.59 6.45 2.10
C TYR A 40 -2.52 6.36 1.01
N LEU A 41 -1.26 6.58 1.38
CA LEU A 41 -0.09 6.39 0.52
C LEU A 41 0.90 5.42 1.19
N THR A 42 1.51 4.56 0.38
CA THR A 42 2.55 3.64 0.85
C THR A 42 3.71 3.64 -0.12
N ASP A 43 4.94 3.67 0.39
CA ASP A 43 6.17 3.54 -0.41
C ASP A 43 6.45 2.08 -0.83
N THR A 44 5.46 1.19 -0.70
CA THR A 44 5.56 -0.23 -1.05
C THR A 44 5.93 -0.44 -2.51
N GLY A 45 7.13 -1.01 -2.70
CA GLY A 45 7.70 -1.23 -4.02
C GLY A 45 8.44 -0.03 -4.61
N CYS A 46 8.85 0.93 -3.76
CA CYS A 46 9.56 2.16 -4.14
C CYS A 46 8.76 3.04 -5.12
N ARG A 47 7.45 3.18 -4.87
CA ARG A 47 6.50 3.98 -5.65
C ARG A 47 5.28 4.30 -4.81
N TRP A 48 4.49 5.28 -5.22
CA TRP A 48 3.24 5.66 -4.52
C TRP A 48 1.97 5.07 -5.17
N ASP A 49 2.05 4.57 -6.40
CA ASP A 49 0.97 3.87 -7.10
C ASP A 49 1.05 2.34 -6.92
N GLY A 50 1.61 1.92 -5.78
CA GLY A 50 1.91 0.52 -5.45
C GLY A 50 0.68 -0.40 -5.40
N TRP A 51 -0.54 0.14 -5.27
CA TRP A 51 -1.80 -0.63 -5.28
C TRP A 51 -1.96 -1.51 -6.53
N LYS A 52 -1.36 -1.12 -7.66
CA LYS A 52 -1.36 -1.87 -8.92
C LYS A 52 -0.64 -3.22 -8.81
N VAL A 53 0.38 -3.29 -7.96
CA VAL A 53 1.26 -4.45 -7.77
C VAL A 53 1.16 -5.03 -6.36
N SER A 54 0.44 -4.37 -5.46
CA SER A 54 0.20 -4.87 -4.12
C SER A 54 -0.75 -6.06 -4.15
N VAL A 55 -0.38 -7.13 -3.47
CA VAL A 55 -1.19 -8.35 -3.39
C VAL A 55 -2.25 -8.25 -2.30
N ARG A 56 -1.92 -7.58 -1.18
CA ARG A 56 -2.76 -7.52 0.03
C ARG A 56 -3.12 -6.09 0.42
N ASP A 57 -2.15 -5.19 0.35
CA ASP A 57 -2.32 -3.80 0.78
C ASP A 57 -3.05 -3.02 -0.31
N LYS A 58 -4.40 -3.09 -0.29
CA LYS A 58 -5.31 -2.41 -1.20
C LYS A 58 -6.40 -1.74 -0.40
N MET A 59 -6.77 -0.53 -0.80
CA MET A 59 -7.86 0.23 -0.20
C MET A 59 -9.07 0.24 -1.12
N SER A 60 -10.28 0.09 -0.56
CA SER A 60 -11.53 0.14 -1.32
C SER A 60 -11.78 1.49 -1.99
N GLN A 61 -11.21 2.56 -1.45
CA GLN A 61 -11.39 3.93 -1.92
C GLN A 61 -10.53 4.28 -3.15
N GLN A 62 -9.75 3.33 -3.67
CA GLN A 62 -8.81 3.55 -4.77
C GLN A 62 -9.48 4.21 -5.99
N ASP A 63 -10.68 3.76 -6.37
CA ASP A 63 -11.42 4.32 -7.51
C ASP A 63 -11.84 5.77 -7.28
N SER A 64 -12.17 6.13 -6.03
CA SER A 64 -12.51 7.51 -5.67
C SER A 64 -11.29 8.43 -5.77
N TRP A 65 -10.12 7.95 -5.35
CA TRP A 65 -8.86 8.70 -5.44
C TRP A 65 -8.40 8.86 -6.89
N ILE A 66 -8.58 7.82 -7.72
CA ILE A 66 -8.33 7.89 -9.16
C ILE A 66 -9.18 8.99 -9.81
N LYS A 67 -10.49 9.05 -9.50
CA LYS A 67 -11.40 10.08 -10.05
C LYS A 67 -11.01 11.50 -9.62
N LYS A 68 -10.43 11.66 -8.42
CA LYS A 68 -9.91 12.93 -7.92
C LYS A 68 -8.54 13.30 -8.50
N GLY A 69 -7.92 12.43 -9.31
CA GLY A 69 -6.57 12.64 -9.83
C GLY A 69 -5.45 12.39 -8.82
N TRP A 70 -5.75 11.76 -7.68
CA TRP A 70 -4.77 11.46 -6.63
C TRP A 70 -4.02 10.17 -6.94
N ILE A 71 -3.26 10.19 -8.03
CA ILE A 71 -2.44 9.08 -8.50
C ILE A 71 -1.01 9.57 -8.63
N PHE A 72 -0.14 9.04 -7.76
CA PHE A 72 1.25 9.47 -7.70
C PHE A 72 2.14 8.27 -7.99
N HIS A 73 3.06 8.40 -8.93
CA HIS A 73 4.05 7.36 -9.18
C HIS A 73 5.31 7.63 -8.36
N SER A 74 5.80 8.87 -8.40
CA SER A 74 7.06 9.32 -7.81
C SER A 74 6.83 10.27 -6.62
N THR A 75 7.84 10.43 -5.76
CA THR A 75 7.80 11.43 -4.68
C THR A 75 7.66 12.85 -5.22
N ASN A 76 8.20 13.14 -6.40
CA ASN A 76 8.02 14.43 -7.05
C ASN A 76 6.56 14.67 -7.42
N ASP A 77 5.80 13.64 -7.80
CA ASP A 77 4.38 13.79 -8.11
C ASP A 77 3.59 14.21 -6.86
N VAL A 78 3.92 13.62 -5.70
CA VAL A 78 3.34 13.98 -4.41
C VAL A 78 3.68 15.43 -4.04
N ILE A 79 4.96 15.82 -4.18
CA ILE A 79 5.42 17.20 -3.91
C ILE A 79 4.69 18.20 -4.81
N ASN A 80 4.57 17.90 -6.11
CA ASN A 80 3.86 18.76 -7.06
C ASN A 80 2.38 18.91 -6.71
N ALA A 81 1.72 17.84 -6.28
CA ALA A 81 0.32 17.88 -5.87
C ALA A 81 0.11 18.67 -4.57
N LEU A 82 1.04 18.56 -3.60
CA LEU A 82 1.04 19.38 -2.39
C LEU A 82 1.21 20.86 -2.73
N ASN A 83 2.17 21.21 -3.59
CA ASN A 83 2.41 22.59 -4.00
C ASN A 83 1.25 23.20 -4.80
N ALA A 84 0.47 22.37 -5.49
CA ALA A 84 -0.71 22.78 -6.23
C ALA A 84 -2.00 22.76 -5.38
N GLU A 85 -1.92 22.49 -4.08
CA GLU A 85 -3.06 22.34 -3.16
C GLU A 85 -4.10 21.32 -3.66
N ASN A 86 -3.66 20.32 -4.44
CA ASN A 86 -4.53 19.32 -5.09
C ASN A 86 -4.42 17.95 -4.41
N LEU A 87 -4.55 17.92 -3.09
CA LEU A 87 -4.40 16.72 -2.27
C LEU A 87 -5.37 16.75 -1.09
N SER A 88 -5.63 15.58 -0.48
CA SER A 88 -6.43 15.51 0.75
C SER A 88 -5.73 16.25 1.89
N GLU A 89 -6.47 17.05 2.66
CA GLU A 89 -5.98 17.65 3.92
C GLU A 89 -5.59 16.59 4.95
N LYS A 90 -6.26 15.43 4.92
CA LYS A 90 -5.97 14.29 5.80
C LYS A 90 -5.28 13.18 5.01
N MET A 91 -4.10 12.77 5.47
CA MET A 91 -3.33 11.71 4.85
C MET A 91 -2.76 10.74 5.88
N MET A 92 -2.64 9.48 5.46
CA MET A 92 -1.86 8.47 6.14
C MET A 92 -0.77 8.00 5.17
N ILE A 93 0.50 8.17 5.56
CA ILE A 93 1.63 7.72 4.74
C ILE A 93 2.41 6.67 5.50
N THR A 94 2.60 5.50 4.90
CA THR A 94 3.45 4.44 5.47
C THR A 94 4.80 4.43 4.78
N PHE A 95 5.86 4.38 5.57
CA PHE A 95 7.24 4.34 5.11
C PHE A 95 7.93 3.06 5.54
N HIS A 96 8.84 2.57 4.70
CA HIS A 96 9.72 1.47 5.04
C HIS A 96 11.16 1.99 5.07
N PRO A 97 11.74 2.26 6.26
CA PRO A 97 13.02 2.96 6.39
C PRO A 97 14.15 2.37 5.54
N GLN A 98 14.19 1.05 5.36
CA GLN A 98 15.17 0.37 4.49
C GLN A 98 15.18 0.88 3.04
N ARG A 99 14.08 1.44 2.53
CA ARG A 99 13.94 1.98 1.17
C ARG A 99 14.39 3.44 1.03
N TRP A 100 14.63 4.11 2.16
CA TRP A 100 15.08 5.49 2.24
C TRP A 100 16.53 5.57 2.73
N ASN A 101 17.34 4.60 2.30
CA ASN A 101 18.75 4.52 2.64
C ASN A 101 19.52 5.71 2.04
N ASP A 102 20.34 6.36 2.85
CA ASP A 102 21.19 7.49 2.46
C ASP A 102 22.42 7.05 1.63
N ASN A 103 22.77 5.76 1.69
CA ASN A 103 23.79 5.17 0.84
C ASN A 103 23.24 4.89 -0.58
N PRO A 104 23.77 5.55 -1.63
CA PRO A 104 23.22 5.46 -2.98
C PRO A 104 23.35 4.07 -3.60
N ILE A 105 24.37 3.28 -3.23
CA ILE A 105 24.57 1.92 -3.73
C ILE A 105 23.52 0.99 -3.12
N LEU A 106 23.29 1.08 -1.82
CA LEU A 106 22.27 0.27 -1.13
C LEU A 106 20.88 0.65 -1.61
N TRP A 107 20.62 1.95 -1.80
CA TRP A 107 19.36 2.44 -2.36
C TRP A 107 19.13 1.91 -3.78
N LEU A 108 20.12 2.00 -4.67
CA LEU A 108 20.01 1.51 -6.05
C LEU A 108 19.77 -0.01 -6.10
N LYS A 109 20.46 -0.76 -5.24
CA LYS A 109 20.26 -2.20 -5.06
C LYS A 109 18.81 -2.49 -4.67
N GLU A 110 18.29 -1.80 -3.64
CA GLU A 110 16.90 -1.96 -3.20
C GLU A 110 15.91 -1.61 -4.32
N TYR A 111 16.12 -0.49 -5.01
CA TYR A 111 15.29 -0.06 -6.14
C TYR A 111 15.22 -1.12 -7.25
N PHE A 112 16.36 -1.70 -7.63
CA PHE A 112 16.41 -2.77 -8.62
C PHE A 112 15.65 -4.02 -8.17
N PHE A 113 15.93 -4.51 -6.96
CA PHE A 113 15.26 -5.71 -6.44
C PHE A 113 13.76 -5.50 -6.22
N GLN A 114 13.33 -4.31 -5.79
CA GLN A 114 11.91 -3.98 -5.68
C GLN A 114 11.23 -3.93 -7.05
N SER A 115 11.89 -3.36 -8.06
CA SER A 115 11.39 -3.34 -9.43
C SER A 115 11.16 -4.76 -9.96
N ALA A 116 12.13 -5.67 -9.77
CA ALA A 116 11.99 -7.08 -10.13
C ALA A 116 10.84 -7.76 -9.37
N LYS A 117 10.71 -7.53 -8.06
CA LYS A 117 9.59 -8.06 -7.25
C LYS A 117 8.24 -7.53 -7.73
N ASN A 118 8.15 -6.26 -8.14
CA ASN A 118 6.91 -5.66 -8.62
C ASN A 118 6.43 -6.32 -9.91
N ILE A 119 7.34 -6.67 -10.82
CA ILE A 119 7.02 -7.43 -12.04
C ILE A 119 6.45 -8.81 -11.67
N ALA A 120 7.12 -9.53 -10.77
CA ALA A 120 6.63 -10.85 -10.33
C ALA A 120 5.25 -10.77 -9.65
N LYS A 121 5.02 -9.75 -8.82
CA LYS A 121 3.71 -9.50 -8.18
C LYS A 121 2.63 -9.17 -9.22
N TYR A 122 2.96 -8.37 -10.23
CA TYR A 122 2.03 -8.04 -11.31
C TYR A 122 1.53 -9.32 -12.00
N PHE A 123 2.43 -10.18 -12.46
CA PHE A 123 2.05 -11.45 -13.10
C PHE A 123 1.26 -12.38 -12.17
N LEU A 124 1.63 -12.44 -10.88
CA LEU A 124 0.87 -13.20 -9.89
C LEU A 124 -0.58 -12.69 -9.77
N ILE A 125 -0.78 -11.37 -9.76
CA ILE A 125 -2.12 -10.75 -9.69
C ILE A 125 -2.92 -11.09 -10.95
N GLN A 126 -2.32 -10.96 -12.14
CA GLN A 126 -3.01 -11.28 -13.40
C GLN A 126 -3.38 -12.76 -13.47
N TYR A 127 -2.47 -13.66 -13.08
CA TYR A 127 -2.74 -15.09 -13.02
C TYR A 127 -3.89 -15.43 -12.06
N ARG A 128 -3.94 -14.78 -10.88
CA ARG A 128 -5.03 -14.99 -9.90
C ARG A 128 -6.38 -14.53 -10.44
N LYS A 129 -6.43 -13.37 -11.14
CA LYS A 129 -7.65 -12.87 -11.79
C LYS A 129 -8.14 -13.83 -12.87
N TRP A 130 -7.24 -14.24 -13.76
CA TRP A 130 -7.54 -15.23 -14.79
C TRP A 130 -8.07 -16.53 -14.16
N LYS A 131 -7.41 -17.05 -13.12
CA LYS A 131 -7.87 -18.25 -12.44
C LYS A 131 -9.29 -18.07 -11.86
N SER A 132 -9.61 -16.95 -11.22
CA SER A 132 -10.95 -16.73 -10.68
C SER A 132 -12.04 -16.59 -11.76
N GLU A 133 -11.70 -16.03 -12.92
CA GLU A 133 -12.65 -15.83 -14.03
C GLU A 133 -12.92 -17.13 -14.81
N TYR A 134 -11.93 -18.02 -14.92
CA TYR A 134 -11.99 -19.20 -15.81
C TYR A 134 -11.97 -20.57 -15.10
N SER A 135 -11.81 -20.63 -13.77
CA SER A 135 -11.88 -21.90 -13.01
C SER A 135 -13.28 -22.24 -12.49
N VAL A 136 -14.31 -21.59 -13.02
CA VAL A 136 -15.73 -21.96 -12.81
C VAL A 136 -16.17 -22.83 -13.99
N PHE A 137 -15.46 -23.93 -14.21
CA PHE A 137 -15.86 -25.10 -15.01
C PHE A 137 -15.14 -26.32 -14.46
#